data_AF-A0A352NCX2-F1
#
_entry.id   AF-A0A352NCX2-F1
#
_cell.length_a   1.000
_cell.length_b   1.000
_cell.length_c   1.000
_cell.angle_alpha   90.00
_cell.angle_beta   90.00
_cell.angle_gamma   90.00
#
_symmetry.space_group_name_H-M   'P 1'
#
loop_
_entity.id
_entity.type
_entity.pdbx_description
1 polymer ?
#
loop_
_entity_poly.entity_id
_entity_poly.type
_entity_poly.pdbx_seq_one_letter_code
_entity_poly.pdbx_strand_id
1 'polypeptide(L)'
;MFDINDIAKTALEPIMSTPLQRAQKDGYVNITGIEGKKKIEYITSEKHVENYEDPEEKVRAEFFAELIYKYEYPANRIKVEVVVPDRLPTDRADIVVFSDDDCKRPYAIVECKKEGVTDAEFNQAIEQGVGNATWVKLRADYVVIIAGGTRRVLDVSDKYGALEREQNILADLPRAYGKPQEFRFYKGTDNDIKPVSREDLIAAIKKCHQTLWGGGRLSPPTAFGELCKLIFVKISDEQKPRKKGEPYQFQIKTHEPSSKLAERINALYNEQKAKDPEVFTESIKVDDRVLRTVVSHLEAINLNKTDLDVKGVAFEQFMDGFFKGDFGQYFTPRPIIEFCVKMMKPEQDWDVLDPSCGSGGFLLHALDYMRKQAGDYYEKGTVDYFNYWHDFAAKHLFGIEINDEIARVAKMNMIVHDDGHTNVISHDALESIEKMHDHNRGFAENRFDLILTNPPFGATINLAEKPYLTTFELGHAIDAKGKKKPRK
;
A
#
# COMPACT_ATOMS: atom_id res chain seq x y z
N MET A 1 5.91 -30.13 -37.73
CA MET A 1 6.25 -28.84 -38.37
C MET A 1 5.03 -27.96 -38.17
N PHE A 2 4.97 -27.29 -37.01
CA PHE A 2 3.88 -26.39 -36.65
C PHE A 2 4.25 -25.00 -37.17
N ASP A 3 3.35 -24.39 -37.92
CA ASP A 3 3.56 -23.17 -38.68
C ASP A 3 3.83 -21.99 -37.74
N ILE A 4 5.00 -21.36 -37.90
CA ILE A 4 5.51 -20.27 -37.06
C ILE A 4 4.75 -18.95 -37.32
N ASN A 5 3.84 -18.92 -38.30
CA ASN A 5 3.12 -17.71 -38.69
C ASN A 5 1.77 -17.50 -37.97
N ASP A 6 1.29 -18.44 -37.15
CA ASP A 6 -0.01 -18.31 -36.44
C ASP A 6 0.10 -17.69 -35.03
N ILE A 7 1.31 -17.46 -34.51
CA ILE A 7 1.54 -16.82 -33.19
C ILE A 7 1.69 -15.30 -33.31
N ALA A 8 1.90 -14.76 -34.51
CA ALA A 8 2.15 -13.33 -34.73
C ALA A 8 0.88 -12.46 -34.85
N LYS A 9 -0.33 -13.01 -34.60
CA LYS A 9 -1.61 -12.27 -34.72
C LYS A 9 -2.34 -12.00 -33.41
N THR A 10 -1.75 -12.34 -32.25
CA THR A 10 -2.44 -12.22 -30.94
C THR A 10 -1.67 -11.39 -29.92
N ALA A 11 -1.03 -10.30 -30.35
CA ALA A 11 -0.33 -9.38 -29.44
C ALA A 11 -0.46 -7.92 -29.89
N LEU A 12 -1.71 -7.46 -30.00
CA LEU A 12 -2.12 -6.06 -29.89
C LEU A 12 -3.52 -6.11 -29.27
N GLU A 13 -3.60 -6.55 -28.01
CA GLU A 13 -4.77 -6.20 -27.21
C GLU A 13 -4.86 -4.67 -27.22
N PRO A 14 -5.99 -4.06 -27.62
CA PRO A 14 -6.11 -2.62 -27.56
C PRO A 14 -5.94 -2.24 -26.09
N ILE A 15 -5.02 -1.30 -25.82
CA ILE A 15 -4.90 -0.61 -24.53
C ILE A 15 -6.34 -0.37 -24.05
N MET A 16 -6.75 -1.03 -22.97
CA MET A 16 -8.10 -0.86 -22.44
C MET A 16 -8.24 0.63 -22.16
N SER A 17 -9.01 1.32 -23.01
CA SER A 17 -9.23 2.76 -22.88
C SER A 17 -9.82 3.02 -21.50
N THR A 18 -9.28 3.98 -20.76
CA THR A 18 -9.84 4.36 -19.47
C THR A 18 -11.32 4.75 -19.64
N PRO A 19 -12.16 4.64 -18.60
CA PRO A 19 -13.55 5.07 -18.71
C PRO A 19 -13.68 6.49 -19.31
N LEU A 20 -12.81 7.42 -18.90
CA LEU A 20 -12.79 8.79 -19.42
C LEU A 20 -12.42 8.86 -20.92
N GLN A 21 -11.43 8.09 -21.38
CA GLN A 21 -11.09 8.01 -22.80
C GLN A 21 -12.25 7.45 -23.62
N ARG A 22 -12.97 6.46 -23.08
CA ARG A 22 -14.17 5.91 -23.70
C ARG A 22 -15.30 6.94 -23.74
N ALA A 23 -15.52 7.69 -22.65
CA ALA A 23 -16.50 8.77 -22.59
C ALA A 23 -16.21 9.86 -23.62
N GLN A 24 -14.94 10.17 -23.85
CA GLN A 24 -14.53 11.12 -24.89
C GLN A 24 -14.81 10.59 -26.31
N LYS A 25 -14.51 9.31 -26.55
CA LYS A 25 -14.77 8.65 -27.84
C LYS A 25 -16.26 8.55 -28.16
N ASP A 26 -17.08 8.21 -27.17
CA ASP A 26 -18.52 8.03 -27.33
C ASP A 26 -19.28 9.39 -27.31
N GLY A 27 -18.58 10.50 -27.08
CA GLY A 27 -19.13 11.85 -27.15
C GLY A 27 -19.90 12.29 -25.90
N TYR A 28 -19.67 11.66 -24.75
CA TYR A 28 -20.21 12.10 -23.46
C TYR A 28 -19.38 13.18 -22.79
N VAL A 29 -18.11 13.29 -23.19
CA VAL A 29 -17.17 14.31 -22.71
C VAL A 29 -16.38 14.87 -23.88
N ASN A 30 -16.07 16.16 -23.86
CA ASN A 30 -15.16 16.77 -24.83
C ASN A 30 -14.10 17.62 -24.10
N ILE A 31 -12.84 17.20 -24.17
CA ILE A 31 -11.71 17.94 -23.58
C ILE A 31 -11.02 18.72 -24.69
N THR A 32 -11.00 20.05 -24.56
CA THR A 32 -10.44 20.96 -25.58
C THR A 32 -9.52 22.00 -24.95
N GLY A 33 -8.69 22.65 -25.76
CA GLY A 33 -7.76 23.69 -25.33
C GLY A 33 -6.30 23.25 -25.29
N ILE A 34 -5.43 24.21 -25.00
CA ILE A 34 -3.99 24.00 -24.85
C ILE A 34 -3.63 23.68 -23.40
N GLU A 35 -2.47 23.07 -23.18
CA GLU A 35 -1.95 22.76 -21.86
C GLU A 35 -1.94 24.01 -20.95
N GLY A 36 -2.48 23.87 -19.74
CA GLY A 36 -2.66 24.98 -18.78
C GLY A 36 -3.93 25.81 -19.00
N LYS A 37 -4.73 25.53 -20.05
CA LYS A 37 -6.05 26.15 -20.31
C LYS A 37 -7.05 25.14 -20.88
N LYS A 38 -6.95 23.87 -20.49
CA LYS A 38 -7.88 22.83 -20.93
C LYS A 38 -9.25 23.01 -20.28
N LYS A 39 -10.29 22.79 -21.06
CA LYS A 39 -11.68 22.76 -20.59
C LYS A 39 -12.28 21.40 -20.88
N ILE A 40 -13.19 20.98 -20.01
CA ILE A 40 -13.99 19.78 -20.17
C ILE A 40 -15.45 20.18 -20.36
N GLU A 41 -16.08 19.71 -21.42
CA GLU A 41 -17.53 19.82 -21.66
C GLU A 41 -18.17 18.46 -21.39
N TYR A 42 -19.13 18.43 -20.46
CA TYR A 42 -19.99 17.28 -20.19
C TYR A 42 -21.22 17.34 -21.07
N ILE A 43 -21.47 16.26 -21.81
CA ILE A 43 -22.58 16.14 -22.77
C ILE A 43 -23.59 15.16 -22.17
N THR A 44 -24.42 15.67 -21.27
CA THR A 44 -25.52 14.92 -20.62
C THR A 44 -26.89 15.48 -21.05
N SER A 45 -27.92 15.39 -20.20
CA SER A 45 -29.19 16.10 -20.40
C SER A 45 -29.05 17.61 -20.34
N GLU A 46 -28.00 18.12 -19.70
CA GLU A 46 -27.69 19.55 -19.60
C GLU A 46 -26.19 19.75 -19.79
N LYS A 47 -25.81 20.55 -20.78
CA LYS A 47 -24.40 20.81 -21.06
C LYS A 47 -23.77 21.61 -19.93
N HIS A 48 -22.64 21.13 -19.43
CA HIS A 48 -21.83 21.83 -18.43
C HIS A 48 -20.37 21.91 -18.86
N VAL A 49 -19.69 23.01 -18.53
CA VAL A 49 -18.28 23.22 -18.89
C VAL A 49 -17.48 23.63 -17.68
N GLU A 50 -16.36 22.95 -17.45
CA GLU A 50 -15.43 23.27 -16.35
C GLU A 50 -13.97 23.37 -16.80
N ASN A 51 -13.14 23.90 -15.90
CA ASN A 51 -11.69 23.94 -16.04
C ASN A 51 -11.07 22.56 -15.75
N TYR A 52 -10.65 21.84 -16.80
CA TYR A 52 -10.09 20.49 -16.66
C TYR A 52 -8.70 20.47 -15.98
N GLU A 53 -8.03 21.61 -15.86
CA GLU A 53 -6.76 21.69 -15.13
C GLU A 53 -6.96 21.69 -13.61
N ASP A 54 -8.18 21.88 -13.10
CA ASP A 54 -8.48 21.71 -11.69
C ASP A 54 -8.27 20.23 -11.29
N PRO A 55 -7.43 19.93 -10.29
CA PRO A 55 -7.23 18.57 -9.79
C PRO A 55 -8.52 17.87 -9.34
N GLU A 56 -9.49 18.59 -8.79
CA GLU A 56 -10.79 18.03 -8.39
C GLU A 56 -11.64 17.66 -9.61
N GLU A 57 -11.58 18.48 -10.65
CA GLU A 57 -12.29 18.25 -11.90
C GLU A 57 -11.80 16.99 -12.63
N LYS A 58 -10.51 16.66 -12.52
CA LYS A 58 -9.98 15.40 -13.05
C LYS A 58 -10.60 14.18 -12.38
N VAL A 59 -10.75 14.21 -11.05
CA VAL A 59 -11.41 13.15 -10.27
C VAL A 59 -12.89 13.04 -10.65
N ARG A 60 -13.57 14.19 -10.78
CA ARG A 60 -14.97 14.27 -11.20
C ARG A 60 -15.19 13.68 -12.58
N ALA A 61 -14.35 14.02 -13.56
CA ALA A 61 -14.42 13.53 -14.93
C ALA A 61 -14.24 12.01 -15.02
N GLU A 62 -13.27 11.47 -14.28
CA GLU A 62 -13.03 10.02 -14.21
C GLU A 62 -14.22 9.29 -13.58
N PHE A 63 -14.76 9.81 -12.48
CA PHE A 63 -15.90 9.17 -11.82
C PHE A 63 -17.20 9.31 -12.63
N PHE A 64 -17.42 10.43 -13.31
CA PHE A 64 -18.51 10.59 -14.27
C PHE A 64 -18.50 9.47 -15.32
N ALA A 65 -17.32 9.14 -15.85
CA ALA A 65 -17.20 8.05 -16.80
C ALA A 65 -17.38 6.66 -16.15
N GLU A 66 -16.96 6.46 -14.89
CA GLU A 66 -17.29 5.24 -14.14
C GLU A 66 -18.81 5.08 -13.99
N LEU A 67 -19.55 6.15 -13.67
CA LEU A 67 -21.02 6.10 -13.53
C LEU A 67 -21.70 5.55 -14.78
N ILE A 68 -21.22 5.91 -15.97
CA ILE A 68 -21.78 5.43 -17.24
C ILE A 68 -21.37 3.99 -17.52
N TYR A 69 -20.07 3.67 -17.50
CA TYR A 69 -19.60 2.39 -18.03
C TYR A 69 -19.50 1.27 -17.00
N LYS A 70 -19.25 1.60 -15.74
CA LYS A 70 -19.05 0.64 -14.66
C LYS A 70 -20.35 0.43 -13.88
N TYR A 71 -21.03 1.52 -13.57
CA TYR A 71 -22.30 1.48 -12.84
C TYR A 71 -23.53 1.45 -13.77
N GLU A 72 -23.34 1.60 -15.08
CA GLU A 72 -24.39 1.47 -16.10
C GLU A 72 -25.56 2.46 -15.91
N TYR A 73 -25.25 3.66 -15.44
CA TYR A 73 -26.22 4.75 -15.44
C TYR A 73 -26.28 5.44 -16.79
N PRO A 74 -27.48 5.60 -17.38
CA PRO A 74 -27.63 6.34 -18.62
C PRO A 74 -27.13 7.78 -18.48
N ALA A 75 -26.31 8.25 -19.43
CA ALA A 75 -25.71 9.58 -19.38
C ALA A 75 -26.77 10.71 -19.35
N ASN A 76 -27.95 10.50 -19.94
CA ASN A 76 -29.06 11.45 -19.90
C ASN A 76 -29.68 11.59 -18.48
N ARG A 77 -29.40 10.65 -17.57
CA ARG A 77 -29.83 10.67 -16.17
C ARG A 77 -28.73 11.16 -15.20
N ILE A 78 -27.66 11.75 -15.72
CA ILE A 78 -26.57 12.29 -14.90
C ILE A 78 -26.47 13.79 -15.18
N LYS A 79 -26.41 14.60 -14.13
CA LYS A 79 -26.12 16.04 -14.23
C LYS A 79 -24.89 16.40 -13.42
N VAL A 80 -24.18 17.43 -13.86
CA VAL A 80 -22.96 17.96 -13.23
C VAL A 80 -23.24 19.36 -12.71
N GLU A 81 -22.66 19.73 -11.56
CA GLU A 81 -22.78 21.07 -10.94
C GLU A 81 -24.24 21.50 -10.68
N VAL A 82 -25.01 20.60 -10.07
CA VAL A 82 -26.44 20.78 -9.81
C VAL A 82 -26.65 21.67 -8.60
N VAL A 83 -27.34 22.79 -8.80
CA VAL A 83 -27.72 23.71 -7.72
C VAL A 83 -28.69 23.04 -6.76
N VAL A 84 -28.35 23.02 -5.47
CA VAL A 84 -29.24 22.51 -4.42
C VAL A 84 -30.41 23.48 -4.23
N PRO A 85 -31.67 23.07 -4.48
CA PRO A 85 -32.81 23.99 -4.48
C PRO A 85 -33.04 24.63 -3.10
N ASP A 86 -33.28 25.94 -3.06
CA ASP A 86 -33.72 26.66 -1.86
C ASP A 86 -32.76 26.60 -0.66
N ARG A 87 -31.46 26.43 -0.92
CA ARG A 87 -30.40 26.44 0.10
C ARG A 87 -29.65 27.77 0.08
N LEU A 88 -29.42 28.35 1.26
CA LEU A 88 -28.63 29.57 1.47
C LEU A 88 -27.48 29.27 2.46
N PRO A 89 -26.21 29.57 2.11
CA PRO A 89 -25.74 30.02 0.79
C PRO A 89 -26.03 28.98 -0.32
N THR A 90 -26.08 29.44 -1.57
CA THR A 90 -26.29 28.56 -2.72
C THR A 90 -25.17 27.53 -2.77
N ASP A 91 -25.55 26.27 -2.69
CA ASP A 91 -24.64 25.12 -2.71
C ASP A 91 -24.84 24.32 -4.00
N ARG A 92 -23.82 23.61 -4.45
CA ARG A 92 -23.85 22.79 -5.66
C ARG A 92 -23.39 21.38 -5.33
N ALA A 93 -24.09 20.40 -5.87
CA ALA A 93 -23.65 19.02 -5.89
C ALA A 93 -22.85 18.76 -7.17
N ASP A 94 -21.66 18.17 -7.04
CA ASP A 94 -20.75 17.97 -8.18
C ASP A 94 -21.38 17.10 -9.26
N ILE A 95 -21.99 15.98 -8.86
CA ILE A 95 -22.75 15.11 -9.77
C ILE A 95 -24.02 14.64 -9.08
N VAL A 96 -25.13 14.64 -9.81
CA VAL A 96 -26.39 14.01 -9.38
C VAL A 96 -26.80 12.98 -10.43
N VAL A 97 -26.97 11.74 -9.97
CA VAL A 97 -27.55 10.63 -10.76
C VAL A 97 -29.04 10.58 -10.43
N PHE A 98 -29.89 10.47 -11.44
CA PHE A 98 -31.34 10.43 -11.30
C PHE A 98 -31.88 9.03 -11.63
N SER A 99 -33.01 8.66 -11.03
CA SER A 99 -33.69 7.37 -11.29
C SER A 99 -34.62 7.41 -12.52
N ASP A 100 -34.91 8.60 -13.04
CA ASP A 100 -35.83 8.86 -14.15
C ASP A 100 -35.20 9.73 -15.25
N ASP A 101 -35.71 9.62 -16.49
CA ASP A 101 -35.20 10.35 -17.66
C ASP A 101 -35.52 11.85 -17.65
N ASP A 102 -36.53 12.28 -16.88
CA ASP A 102 -36.87 13.70 -16.70
C ASP A 102 -35.94 14.39 -15.67
N CYS A 103 -35.02 13.64 -15.04
CA CYS A 103 -34.15 14.10 -13.96
C CYS A 103 -34.91 14.77 -12.80
N LYS A 104 -36.02 14.18 -12.34
CA LYS A 104 -36.83 14.72 -11.23
C LYS A 104 -36.59 14.03 -9.89
N ARG A 105 -36.07 12.80 -9.89
CA ARG A 105 -35.87 11.97 -8.70
C ARG A 105 -34.39 11.62 -8.55
N PRO A 106 -33.63 12.41 -7.79
CA PRO A 106 -32.26 12.08 -7.44
C PRO A 106 -32.16 10.68 -6.84
N TYR A 107 -31.20 9.91 -7.34
CA TYR A 107 -30.89 8.56 -6.90
C TYR A 107 -29.59 8.55 -6.09
N ALA A 108 -28.55 9.21 -6.60
CA ALA A 108 -27.27 9.35 -5.90
C ALA A 108 -26.71 10.76 -6.07
N ILE A 109 -26.08 11.28 -5.02
CA ILE A 109 -25.24 12.48 -5.07
C ILE A 109 -23.78 12.08 -4.99
N VAL A 110 -22.93 12.72 -5.78
CA VAL A 110 -21.49 12.57 -5.70
C VAL A 110 -20.87 13.89 -5.26
N GLU A 111 -20.00 13.82 -4.27
CA GLU A 111 -19.09 14.88 -3.87
C GLU A 111 -17.66 14.42 -4.19
N CYS A 112 -16.96 15.21 -4.99
CA CYS A 112 -15.60 15.00 -5.44
C CYS A 112 -14.66 15.88 -4.62
N LYS A 113 -13.45 15.37 -4.40
CA LYS A 113 -12.32 16.16 -3.92
C LYS A 113 -11.12 15.83 -4.77
N LYS A 114 -10.18 16.76 -4.86
CA LYS A 114 -8.86 16.48 -5.45
C LYS A 114 -8.22 15.25 -4.80
N GLU A 115 -7.37 14.58 -5.54
CA GLU A 115 -6.57 13.49 -4.99
C GLU A 115 -5.62 13.98 -3.89
N GLY A 116 -5.36 13.11 -2.90
CA GLY A 116 -4.41 13.40 -1.82
C GLY A 116 -4.92 14.32 -0.71
N VAL A 117 -6.24 14.57 -0.61
CA VAL A 117 -6.82 15.26 0.55
C VAL A 117 -6.59 14.49 1.86
N THR A 118 -6.51 15.26 2.93
CA THR A 118 -6.39 14.75 4.30
C THR A 118 -7.66 14.02 4.74
N ASP A 119 -7.54 13.15 5.74
CA ASP A 119 -8.72 12.46 6.32
C ASP A 119 -9.75 13.46 6.89
N ALA A 120 -9.29 14.62 7.40
CA ALA A 120 -10.17 15.68 7.90
C ALA A 120 -10.98 16.35 6.78
N GLU A 121 -10.34 16.72 5.68
CA GLU A 121 -11.01 17.25 4.48
C GLU A 121 -11.97 16.21 3.88
N PHE A 122 -11.58 14.93 3.85
CA PHE A 122 -12.43 13.86 3.36
C PHE A 122 -13.67 13.67 4.24
N ASN A 123 -13.53 13.73 5.57
CA ASN A 123 -14.66 13.67 6.50
C ASN A 123 -15.57 14.91 6.37
N GLN A 124 -15.02 16.09 6.12
CA GLN A 124 -15.83 17.28 5.84
C GLN A 124 -16.65 17.11 4.56
N ALA A 125 -16.07 16.52 3.51
CA ALA A 125 -16.77 16.20 2.27
C ALA A 125 -17.91 15.18 2.50
N ILE A 126 -17.74 14.23 3.42
CA ILE A 126 -18.81 13.32 3.85
C ILE A 126 -20.01 14.10 4.41
N GLU A 127 -19.77 15.01 5.35
CA GLU A 127 -20.86 15.79 5.95
C GLU A 127 -21.53 16.71 4.94
N GLN A 128 -20.76 17.32 4.03
CA GLN A 128 -21.29 18.14 2.95
C GLN A 128 -22.18 17.33 2.00
N GLY A 129 -21.66 16.20 1.48
CA GLY A 129 -22.39 15.33 0.57
C GLY A 129 -23.66 14.76 1.19
N VAL A 130 -23.59 14.34 2.45
CA VAL A 130 -24.77 13.89 3.22
C VAL A 130 -25.79 15.01 3.37
N GLY A 131 -25.35 16.23 3.71
CA GLY A 131 -26.23 17.39 3.82
C GLY A 131 -26.91 17.74 2.49
N ASN A 132 -26.21 17.56 1.38
CA ASN A 132 -26.78 17.72 0.04
C ASN A 132 -27.79 16.62 -0.29
N ALA A 133 -27.46 15.36 -0.01
CA ALA A 133 -28.29 14.20 -0.36
C ALA A 133 -29.58 14.12 0.47
N THR A 134 -29.50 14.48 1.74
CA THR A 134 -30.65 14.46 2.66
C THR A 134 -31.50 15.74 2.59
N TRP A 135 -31.09 16.72 1.78
CA TRP A 135 -31.84 17.97 1.64
C TRP A 135 -33.27 17.69 1.17
N VAL A 136 -34.24 18.36 1.83
CA VAL A 136 -35.67 18.01 1.74
C VAL A 136 -36.24 17.99 0.31
N LYS A 137 -35.64 18.77 -0.60
CA LYS A 137 -36.05 18.86 -2.02
C LYS A 137 -35.25 17.98 -2.97
N LEU A 138 -34.10 17.43 -2.56
CA LEU A 138 -33.31 16.50 -3.37
C LEU A 138 -33.64 15.05 -3.01
N ARG A 139 -33.50 14.66 -1.73
CA ARG A 139 -33.77 13.31 -1.20
C ARG A 139 -33.22 12.18 -2.08
N ALA A 140 -31.89 12.12 -2.22
CA ALA A 140 -31.24 10.99 -2.86
C ALA A 140 -31.19 9.77 -1.93
N ASP A 141 -31.16 8.57 -2.50
CA ASP A 141 -31.02 7.32 -1.74
C ASP A 141 -29.57 7.09 -1.30
N TYR A 142 -28.62 7.55 -2.10
CA TYR A 142 -27.19 7.32 -1.89
C TYR A 142 -26.37 8.60 -1.96
N VAL A 143 -25.26 8.62 -1.24
CA VAL A 143 -24.20 9.61 -1.44
C VAL A 143 -22.86 8.91 -1.63
N VAL A 144 -22.07 9.41 -2.57
CA VAL A 144 -20.71 8.98 -2.86
C VAL A 144 -19.76 10.14 -2.61
N ILE A 145 -18.72 9.90 -1.83
CA ILE A 145 -17.60 10.82 -1.68
C ILE A 145 -16.41 10.16 -2.35
N ILE A 146 -15.74 10.87 -3.26
CA ILE A 146 -14.57 10.36 -3.98
C ILE A 146 -13.43 11.36 -3.98
N ALA A 147 -12.21 10.87 -3.72
CA ALA A 147 -10.98 11.63 -3.76
C ALA A 147 -9.84 10.76 -4.31
N GLY A 148 -9.62 10.83 -5.62
CA GLY A 148 -8.72 9.91 -6.33
C GLY A 148 -9.11 8.44 -6.08
N GLY A 149 -8.17 7.64 -5.56
CA GLY A 149 -8.42 6.23 -5.21
C GLY A 149 -9.31 5.98 -3.99
N THR A 150 -9.49 6.96 -3.09
CA THR A 150 -10.31 6.80 -1.88
C THR A 150 -11.78 7.12 -2.18
N ARG A 151 -12.70 6.24 -1.79
CA ARG A 151 -14.14 6.53 -1.86
C ARG A 151 -14.92 6.06 -0.65
N ARG A 152 -16.06 6.71 -0.40
CA ARG A 152 -17.04 6.31 0.62
C ARG A 152 -18.44 6.39 0.01
N VAL A 153 -19.20 5.32 0.17
CA VAL A 153 -20.61 5.27 -0.24
C VAL A 153 -21.48 5.11 1.00
N LEU A 154 -22.55 5.89 1.10
CA LEU A 154 -23.50 5.83 2.20
C LEU A 154 -24.92 5.70 1.64
N ASP A 155 -25.71 4.81 2.24
CA ASP A 155 -27.17 4.79 2.12
C ASP A 155 -27.74 5.90 3.02
N VAL A 156 -28.35 6.90 2.41
CA VAL A 156 -28.97 8.04 3.12
C VAL A 156 -30.48 8.06 2.93
N SER A 157 -31.06 6.93 2.49
CA SER A 157 -32.49 6.72 2.51
C SER A 157 -33.02 6.73 3.96
N ASP A 158 -34.34 6.86 4.11
CA ASP A 158 -35.03 6.96 5.41
C ASP A 158 -34.89 5.70 6.29
N LYS A 159 -34.13 4.68 5.87
CA LYS A 159 -33.89 3.43 6.61
C LYS A 159 -32.99 3.60 7.83
N TYR A 160 -32.13 4.61 7.83
CA TYR A 160 -31.11 4.80 8.86
C TYR A 160 -31.28 6.14 9.56
N GLY A 161 -31.23 6.13 10.90
CA GLY A 161 -31.23 7.35 11.69
C GLY A 161 -29.94 8.16 11.52
N ALA A 162 -29.98 9.45 11.87
CA ALA A 162 -28.82 10.34 11.79
C ALA A 162 -27.61 9.88 12.63
N LEU A 163 -27.85 9.03 13.65
CA LEU A 163 -26.82 8.48 14.55
C LEU A 163 -26.29 7.11 14.10
N GLU A 164 -26.79 6.55 13.00
CA GLU A 164 -26.46 5.21 12.49
C GLU A 164 -25.48 5.26 11.29
N ARG A 165 -24.52 6.19 11.35
CA ARG A 165 -23.56 6.48 10.27
C ARG A 165 -22.59 5.33 9.95
N GLU A 166 -22.49 4.33 10.82
CA GLU A 166 -21.67 3.17 10.53
C GLU A 166 -22.46 2.08 9.82
N GLN A 167 -23.74 1.93 10.17
CA GLN A 167 -24.63 0.94 9.59
C GLN A 167 -25.02 1.31 8.16
N ASN A 168 -24.92 2.58 7.78
CA ASN A 168 -25.32 3.02 6.45
C ASN A 168 -24.18 3.05 5.42
N ILE A 169 -22.97 2.62 5.78
CA ILE A 169 -21.85 2.50 4.84
C ILE A 169 -22.09 1.34 3.87
N LEU A 170 -21.87 1.58 2.58
CA LEU A 170 -21.91 0.56 1.53
C LEU A 170 -20.50 0.25 1.01
N ALA A 171 -20.29 -0.98 0.55
CA ALA A 171 -19.04 -1.36 -0.12
C ALA A 171 -18.86 -0.61 -1.45
N ASP A 172 -19.93 -0.46 -2.23
CA ASP A 172 -19.94 0.36 -3.45
C ASP A 172 -21.37 0.81 -3.80
N LEU A 173 -21.48 1.74 -4.74
CA LEU A 173 -22.76 2.19 -5.29
C LEU A 173 -23.43 1.04 -6.09
N PRO A 174 -24.76 0.86 -6.00
CA PRO A 174 -25.43 -0.22 -6.75
C PRO A 174 -25.25 -0.08 -8.27
N ARG A 175 -25.05 -1.17 -9.00
CA ARG A 175 -24.99 -1.13 -10.46
C ARG A 175 -26.39 -1.14 -11.07
N ALA A 176 -26.62 -0.32 -12.09
CA ALA A 176 -27.85 -0.26 -12.88
C ALA A 176 -29.13 -0.11 -12.03
N TYR A 177 -29.08 0.72 -10.98
CA TYR A 177 -30.17 0.91 -10.00
C TYR A 177 -30.58 -0.39 -9.28
N GLY A 178 -29.68 -1.38 -9.23
CA GLY A 178 -29.89 -2.65 -8.57
C GLY A 178 -29.78 -2.56 -7.05
N LYS A 179 -29.47 -3.71 -6.42
CA LYS A 179 -29.26 -3.78 -4.97
C LYS A 179 -27.77 -3.57 -4.63
N PRO A 180 -27.46 -2.97 -3.46
CA PRO A 180 -26.10 -2.95 -2.95
C PRO A 180 -25.50 -4.35 -2.87
N GLN A 181 -24.25 -4.50 -3.32
CA GLN A 181 -23.51 -5.75 -3.19
C GLN A 181 -22.84 -5.84 -1.82
N GLU A 182 -22.57 -7.06 -1.33
CA GLU A 182 -21.89 -7.23 -0.03
C GLU A 182 -20.43 -6.72 -0.09
N PHE A 183 -19.73 -7.00 -1.18
CA PHE A 183 -18.34 -6.61 -1.42
C PHE A 183 -18.23 -5.76 -2.67
N ARG A 184 -17.10 -5.06 -2.80
CA ARG A 184 -16.76 -4.28 -3.98
C ARG A 184 -15.81 -5.03 -4.90
N PHE A 185 -14.76 -5.62 -4.33
CA PHE A 185 -13.66 -6.20 -5.08
C PHE A 185 -13.74 -7.72 -5.17
N TYR A 186 -13.83 -8.22 -6.40
CA TYR A 186 -13.93 -9.65 -6.72
C TYR A 186 -12.86 -10.05 -7.72
N LYS A 187 -12.15 -11.16 -7.43
CA LYS A 187 -11.03 -11.63 -8.25
C LYS A 187 -11.46 -11.94 -9.69
N GLY A 188 -10.73 -11.43 -10.67
CA GLY A 188 -10.93 -11.69 -12.10
C GLY A 188 -12.23 -11.11 -12.69
N THR A 189 -12.88 -10.16 -12.00
CA THR A 189 -14.05 -9.40 -12.48
C THR A 189 -13.65 -8.00 -12.92
N ASP A 190 -14.60 -7.22 -13.46
CA ASP A 190 -14.37 -5.80 -13.80
C ASP A 190 -14.00 -4.94 -12.58
N ASN A 191 -14.35 -5.41 -11.38
CA ASN A 191 -14.02 -4.81 -10.09
C ASN A 191 -12.86 -5.55 -9.38
N ASP A 192 -11.96 -6.22 -10.10
CA ASP A 192 -10.74 -6.73 -9.47
C ASP A 192 -9.84 -5.57 -9.02
N ILE A 193 -9.05 -5.79 -7.96
CA ILE A 193 -8.04 -4.85 -7.49
C ILE A 193 -6.91 -4.71 -8.54
N LYS A 194 -6.35 -3.51 -8.67
CA LYS A 194 -5.41 -3.18 -9.76
C LYS A 194 -4.04 -2.78 -9.23
N PRO A 195 -2.95 -3.12 -9.95
CA PRO A 195 -1.63 -2.58 -9.63
C PRO A 195 -1.66 -1.06 -9.79
N VAL A 196 -0.77 -0.38 -9.07
CA VAL A 196 -0.71 1.08 -9.03
C VAL A 196 0.66 1.59 -9.45
N SER A 197 0.74 2.88 -9.78
CA SER A 197 2.03 3.53 -10.03
C SER A 197 2.83 3.68 -8.73
N ARG A 198 4.12 4.00 -8.88
CA ARG A 198 5.00 4.27 -7.74
C ARG A 198 4.51 5.46 -6.93
N GLU A 199 4.12 6.53 -7.60
CA GLU A 199 3.65 7.75 -6.98
C GLU A 199 2.38 7.50 -6.15
N ASP A 200 1.44 6.73 -6.69
CA ASP A 200 0.19 6.36 -6.02
C ASP A 200 0.45 5.45 -4.81
N LEU A 201 1.36 4.48 -4.93
CA LEU A 201 1.72 3.60 -3.82
C LEU A 201 2.38 4.38 -2.68
N ILE A 202 3.29 5.30 -2.99
CA ILE A 202 3.90 6.20 -1.99
C ILE A 202 2.84 7.04 -1.29
N ALA A 203 1.90 7.61 -2.06
CA ALA A 203 0.82 8.42 -1.51
C ALA A 203 -0.06 7.59 -0.57
N ALA A 204 -0.43 6.36 -0.97
CA ALA A 204 -1.23 5.45 -0.15
C ALA A 204 -0.51 5.08 1.17
N ILE A 205 0.76 4.66 1.11
CA ILE A 205 1.55 4.31 2.30
C ILE A 205 1.67 5.51 3.25
N LYS A 206 1.97 6.72 2.72
CA LYS A 206 2.03 7.95 3.53
C LYS A 206 0.71 8.26 4.19
N LYS A 207 -0.41 8.13 3.46
CA LYS A 207 -1.75 8.39 3.98
C LYS A 207 -2.08 7.42 5.12
N CYS A 208 -1.84 6.12 4.93
CA CYS A 208 -2.03 5.12 5.98
C CYS A 208 -1.18 5.40 7.22
N HIS A 209 0.09 5.77 7.05
CA HIS A 209 0.95 6.14 8.17
C HIS A 209 0.41 7.36 8.93
N GLN A 210 -0.02 8.41 8.23
CA GLN A 210 -0.59 9.60 8.86
C GLN A 210 -1.87 9.28 9.64
N THR A 211 -2.76 8.45 9.08
CA THR A 211 -3.97 7.96 9.76
C THR A 211 -3.61 7.21 11.05
N LEU A 212 -2.57 6.35 11.03
CA LEU A 212 -2.12 5.59 12.19
C LEU A 212 -1.42 6.46 13.24
N TRP A 213 -0.59 7.40 12.80
CA TRP A 213 0.12 8.33 13.67
C TRP A 213 -0.86 9.24 14.42
N GLY A 214 -1.94 9.69 13.76
CA GLY A 214 -3.07 10.36 14.38
C GLY A 214 -2.70 11.64 15.14
N GLY A 215 -1.69 12.38 14.68
CA GLY A 215 -1.22 13.62 15.33
C GLY A 215 -0.39 13.38 16.60
N GLY A 216 0.26 12.22 16.73
CA GLY A 216 1.08 11.84 17.89
C GLY A 216 0.39 10.90 18.87
N ARG A 217 -0.75 10.30 18.49
CA ARG A 217 -1.42 9.26 19.28
C ARG A 217 -0.55 8.02 19.42
N LEU A 218 0.10 7.62 18.33
CA LEU A 218 1.13 6.58 18.33
C LEU A 218 2.50 7.25 18.13
N SER A 219 3.54 6.65 18.71
CA SER A 219 4.90 7.01 18.33
C SER A 219 5.10 6.65 16.84
N PRO A 220 5.96 7.37 16.10
CA PRO A 220 6.31 6.99 14.74
C PRO A 220 6.69 5.48 14.61
N PRO A 221 7.57 4.90 15.46
CA PRO A 221 7.83 3.46 15.48
C PRO A 221 6.60 2.58 15.55
N THR A 222 5.70 2.87 16.49
CA THR A 222 4.49 2.08 16.67
C THR A 222 3.58 2.21 15.46
N ALA A 223 3.36 3.42 14.95
CA ALA A 223 2.52 3.66 13.77
C ALA A 223 3.05 2.91 12.54
N PHE A 224 4.37 2.91 12.34
CA PHE A 224 4.99 2.15 11.26
C PHE A 224 4.84 0.64 11.44
N GLY A 225 5.09 0.13 12.65
CA GLY A 225 4.88 -1.28 12.94
C GLY A 225 3.44 -1.74 12.65
N GLU A 226 2.44 -0.95 13.03
CA GLU A 226 1.03 -1.24 12.72
C GLU A 226 0.72 -1.14 11.22
N LEU A 227 1.34 -0.20 10.49
CA LEU A 227 1.21 -0.10 9.04
C LEU A 227 1.72 -1.37 8.34
N CYS A 228 2.91 -1.83 8.70
CA CYS A 228 3.49 -3.02 8.10
C CYS A 228 2.67 -4.28 8.38
N LYS A 229 2.10 -4.41 9.59
CA LYS A 229 1.15 -5.50 9.89
C LYS A 229 -0.03 -5.48 8.91
N LEU A 230 -0.64 -4.31 8.67
CA LEU A 230 -1.81 -4.19 7.78
C LEU A 230 -1.47 -4.44 6.31
N ILE A 231 -0.32 -3.95 5.82
CA ILE A 231 0.16 -4.23 4.46
C ILE A 231 0.39 -5.74 4.29
N PHE A 232 0.98 -6.41 5.29
CA PHE A 232 1.18 -7.85 5.21
C PHE A 232 -0.14 -8.62 5.16
N VAL A 233 -1.10 -8.29 6.02
CA VAL A 233 -2.43 -8.93 6.01
C VAL A 233 -3.07 -8.79 4.62
N LYS A 234 -2.91 -7.62 4.00
CA LYS A 234 -3.38 -7.37 2.64
C LYS A 234 -2.67 -8.24 1.60
N ILE A 235 -1.34 -8.23 1.54
CA ILE A 235 -0.56 -9.06 0.60
C ILE A 235 -0.94 -10.54 0.76
N SER A 236 -1.06 -11.00 2.00
CA SER A 236 -1.45 -12.38 2.29
C SER A 236 -2.86 -12.71 1.78
N ASP A 237 -3.85 -11.84 2.01
CA ASP A 237 -5.19 -12.04 1.47
C ASP A 237 -5.21 -12.06 -0.06
N GLU A 238 -4.39 -11.24 -0.72
CA GLU A 238 -4.25 -11.20 -2.18
C GLU A 238 -3.63 -12.49 -2.75
N GLN A 239 -2.66 -13.07 -2.05
CA GLN A 239 -1.97 -14.31 -2.42
C GLN A 239 -2.81 -15.56 -2.16
N LYS A 240 -3.83 -15.51 -1.29
CA LYS A 240 -4.70 -16.66 -1.03
C LYS A 240 -5.29 -17.22 -2.34
N PRO A 241 -5.18 -18.54 -2.58
CA PRO A 241 -5.84 -19.18 -3.72
C PRO A 241 -7.33 -18.87 -3.69
N ARG A 242 -7.82 -18.31 -4.79
CA ARG A 242 -9.17 -17.75 -4.91
C ARG A 242 -9.64 -17.92 -6.35
N LYS A 243 -10.89 -18.36 -6.54
CA LYS A 243 -11.53 -18.54 -7.85
C LYS A 243 -12.01 -17.19 -8.40
N LYS A 244 -12.22 -17.13 -9.71
CA LYS A 244 -12.83 -15.95 -10.35
C LYS A 244 -14.24 -15.72 -9.78
N GLY A 245 -14.53 -14.48 -9.39
CA GLY A 245 -15.79 -14.08 -8.77
C GLY A 245 -15.85 -14.22 -7.24
N GLU A 246 -14.80 -14.71 -6.59
CA GLU A 246 -14.73 -14.71 -5.12
C GLU A 246 -14.17 -13.37 -4.60
N PRO A 247 -14.66 -12.88 -3.44
CA PRO A 247 -14.25 -11.59 -2.90
C PRO A 247 -12.92 -11.67 -2.12
N TYR A 248 -12.15 -10.59 -2.19
CA TYR A 248 -11.03 -10.35 -1.27
C TYR A 248 -11.56 -10.13 0.16
N GLN A 249 -10.81 -10.57 1.17
CA GLN A 249 -11.17 -10.37 2.57
C GLN A 249 -10.47 -9.17 3.20
N PHE A 250 -9.59 -8.46 2.48
CA PHE A 250 -9.07 -7.15 2.89
C PHE A 250 -9.82 -6.03 2.16
N GLN A 251 -11.04 -5.74 2.60
CA GLN A 251 -11.89 -4.65 2.10
C GLN A 251 -13.05 -4.40 3.07
N ILE A 252 -13.75 -3.27 2.95
CA ILE A 252 -14.94 -2.94 3.75
C ILE A 252 -16.19 -3.55 3.11
N LYS A 253 -17.04 -4.22 3.91
CA LYS A 253 -18.33 -4.74 3.44
C LYS A 253 -19.46 -3.74 3.63
N THR A 254 -20.53 -3.93 2.86
CA THR A 254 -21.79 -3.20 3.03
C THR A 254 -22.39 -3.46 4.42
N HIS A 255 -22.74 -2.37 5.10
CA HIS A 255 -23.32 -2.32 6.46
C HIS A 255 -22.44 -2.95 7.55
N GLU A 256 -21.12 -2.99 7.37
CA GLU A 256 -20.19 -3.60 8.33
C GLU A 256 -19.67 -2.56 9.34
N PRO A 257 -19.99 -2.71 10.64
CA PRO A 257 -19.43 -1.87 11.71
C PRO A 257 -17.91 -2.01 11.82
N SER A 258 -17.23 -0.99 12.39
CA SER A 258 -15.75 -0.99 12.42
C SER A 258 -15.22 -2.15 13.25
N SER A 259 -15.94 -2.52 14.30
CA SER A 259 -15.62 -3.66 15.15
C SER A 259 -15.67 -4.99 14.41
N LYS A 260 -16.64 -5.19 13.50
CA LYS A 260 -16.73 -6.41 12.69
C LYS A 260 -15.66 -6.49 11.61
N LEU A 261 -15.33 -5.36 11.01
CA LEU A 261 -14.17 -5.28 10.12
C LEU A 261 -12.88 -5.59 10.90
N ALA A 262 -12.68 -4.99 12.06
CA ALA A 262 -11.49 -5.21 12.89
C ALA A 262 -11.36 -6.68 13.33
N GLU A 263 -12.47 -7.32 13.76
CA GLU A 263 -12.51 -8.76 14.05
C GLU A 263 -12.00 -9.58 12.85
N ARG A 264 -12.48 -9.28 11.63
CA ARG A 264 -12.08 -9.98 10.40
C ARG A 264 -10.62 -9.74 10.02
N ILE A 265 -10.14 -8.50 10.06
CA ILE A 265 -8.73 -8.17 9.77
C ILE A 265 -7.79 -8.83 10.80
N ASN A 266 -8.17 -8.83 12.08
CA ASN A 266 -7.40 -9.54 13.11
C ASN A 266 -7.42 -11.06 12.91
N ALA A 267 -8.52 -11.64 12.44
CA ALA A 267 -8.57 -13.06 12.09
C ALA A 267 -7.59 -13.39 10.95
N LEU A 268 -7.55 -12.58 9.89
CA LEU A 268 -6.58 -12.73 8.80
C LEU A 268 -5.13 -12.60 9.31
N TYR A 269 -4.86 -11.66 10.22
CA TYR A 269 -3.56 -11.51 10.85
C TYR A 269 -3.17 -12.73 11.70
N ASN A 270 -4.08 -13.25 12.50
CA ASN A 270 -3.84 -14.40 13.37
C ASN A 270 -3.53 -15.68 12.57
N GLU A 271 -4.16 -15.87 11.41
CA GLU A 271 -3.82 -16.97 10.50
C GLU A 271 -2.36 -16.89 10.03
N GLN A 272 -1.83 -15.69 9.81
CA GLN A 272 -0.44 -15.51 9.39
C GLN A 272 0.53 -15.61 10.54
N LYS A 273 0.16 -15.09 11.70
CA LYS A 273 0.92 -15.27 12.93
C LYS A 273 1.13 -16.74 13.29
N ALA A 274 0.18 -17.60 12.97
CA ALA A 274 0.35 -19.04 13.15
C ALA A 274 1.36 -19.66 12.16
N LYS A 275 1.59 -19.03 11.01
CA LYS A 275 2.56 -19.49 10.00
C LYS A 275 3.97 -18.99 10.29
N ASP A 276 4.11 -17.69 10.59
CA ASP A 276 5.39 -17.01 10.77
C ASP A 276 5.43 -16.23 12.09
N PRO A 277 5.50 -16.92 13.25
CA PRO A 277 5.43 -16.30 14.57
C PRO A 277 6.62 -15.37 14.89
N GLU A 278 7.74 -15.50 14.17
CA GLU A 278 8.92 -14.65 14.33
C GLU A 278 8.79 -13.27 13.67
N VAL A 279 7.90 -13.14 12.69
CA VAL A 279 7.57 -11.86 12.04
C VAL A 279 6.38 -11.23 12.74
N PHE A 280 5.38 -12.04 13.10
CA PHE A 280 4.11 -11.60 13.67
C PHE A 280 3.99 -12.03 15.13
N THR A 281 4.27 -11.11 16.04
CA THR A 281 4.23 -11.40 17.47
C THR A 281 2.98 -10.80 18.12
N GLU A 282 2.88 -9.48 18.18
CA GLU A 282 1.78 -8.79 18.84
C GLU A 282 0.53 -8.71 17.96
N SER A 283 -0.64 -8.61 18.58
CA SER A 283 -1.89 -8.27 17.87
C SER A 283 -1.80 -6.88 17.24
N ILE A 284 -2.72 -6.58 16.33
CA ILE A 284 -2.88 -5.22 15.79
C ILE A 284 -3.43 -4.35 16.92
N LYS A 285 -2.73 -3.27 17.26
CA LYS A 285 -3.07 -2.37 18.39
C LYS A 285 -3.61 -1.04 17.85
N VAL A 286 -4.60 -1.13 16.98
CA VAL A 286 -5.21 0.02 16.29
C VAL A 286 -6.70 0.07 16.62
N ASP A 287 -7.21 1.27 16.89
CA ASP A 287 -8.64 1.52 17.08
C ASP A 287 -9.45 1.12 15.84
N ASP A 288 -10.60 0.47 16.04
CA ASP A 288 -11.41 -0.08 14.95
C ASP A 288 -11.72 0.94 13.84
N ARG A 289 -11.98 2.20 14.20
CA ARG A 289 -12.31 3.26 13.22
C ARG A 289 -11.07 3.70 12.44
N VAL A 290 -9.92 3.75 13.11
CA VAL A 290 -8.63 4.05 12.47
C VAL A 290 -8.26 2.90 11.53
N LEU A 291 -8.41 1.65 11.96
CA LEU A 291 -8.19 0.46 11.14
C LEU A 291 -9.07 0.48 9.89
N ARG A 292 -10.37 0.78 10.03
CA ARG A 292 -11.28 0.92 8.88
C ARG A 292 -10.78 1.95 7.88
N THR A 293 -10.30 3.10 8.36
CA THR A 293 -9.79 4.17 7.50
C THR A 293 -8.54 3.72 6.75
N VAL A 294 -7.62 3.02 7.41
CA VAL A 294 -6.44 2.44 6.74
C VAL A 294 -6.84 1.40 5.69
N VAL A 295 -7.81 0.53 5.99
CA VAL A 295 -8.33 -0.45 5.01
C VAL A 295 -8.89 0.28 3.79
N SER A 296 -9.62 1.38 3.96
CA SER A 296 -10.19 2.15 2.85
C SER A 296 -9.15 2.76 1.91
N HIS A 297 -7.94 3.04 2.41
CA HIS A 297 -6.83 3.57 1.60
C HIS A 297 -6.12 2.48 0.81
N LEU A 298 -6.22 1.21 1.24
CA LEU A 298 -5.48 0.09 0.67
C LEU A 298 -6.36 -0.87 -0.14
N GLU A 299 -7.65 -1.01 0.15
CA GLU A 299 -8.52 -2.08 -0.38
C GLU A 299 -8.56 -2.16 -1.92
N ALA A 300 -8.40 -1.04 -2.64
CA ALA A 300 -8.45 -1.00 -4.11
C ALA A 300 -7.13 -1.37 -4.80
N ILE A 301 -6.02 -1.29 -4.05
CA ILE A 301 -4.65 -1.48 -4.56
C ILE A 301 -4.36 -2.98 -4.64
N ASN A 302 -3.72 -3.46 -5.69
CA ASN A 302 -3.18 -4.81 -5.74
C ASN A 302 -1.68 -4.75 -5.44
N LEU A 303 -1.30 -5.00 -4.19
CA LEU A 303 0.12 -4.97 -3.80
C LEU A 303 0.89 -6.13 -4.43
N ASN A 304 0.30 -7.32 -4.49
CA ASN A 304 0.98 -8.51 -4.99
C ASN A 304 1.30 -8.45 -6.49
N LYS A 305 0.44 -7.84 -7.31
CA LYS A 305 0.68 -7.63 -8.76
C LYS A 305 1.34 -6.29 -9.08
N THR A 306 1.47 -5.39 -8.10
CA THR A 306 2.25 -4.17 -8.31
C THR A 306 3.71 -4.58 -8.51
N ASP A 307 4.34 -3.97 -9.50
CA ASP A 307 5.70 -4.28 -9.89
C ASP A 307 6.66 -4.21 -8.67
N LEU A 308 7.62 -5.12 -8.63
CA LEU A 308 8.51 -5.27 -7.50
C LEU A 308 9.41 -4.04 -7.29
N ASP A 309 9.88 -3.43 -8.38
CA ASP A 309 10.66 -2.19 -8.32
C ASP A 309 9.76 -1.04 -7.82
N VAL A 310 8.49 -1.04 -8.23
CA VAL A 310 7.50 -0.06 -7.75
C VAL A 310 7.27 -0.21 -6.24
N LYS A 311 7.00 -1.43 -5.75
CA LYS A 311 6.86 -1.74 -4.32
C LYS A 311 8.11 -1.32 -3.55
N GLY A 312 9.27 -1.77 -4.03
CA GLY A 312 10.53 -1.56 -3.35
C GLY A 312 10.89 -0.10 -3.21
N VAL A 313 10.87 0.65 -4.32
CA VAL A 313 11.17 2.09 -4.28
C VAL A 313 10.15 2.86 -3.42
N ALA A 314 8.87 2.51 -3.46
CA ALA A 314 7.86 3.19 -2.66
C ALA A 314 8.08 3.01 -1.16
N PHE A 315 8.34 1.77 -0.73
CA PHE A 315 8.66 1.46 0.67
C PHE A 315 9.97 2.09 1.11
N GLU A 316 11.01 2.02 0.28
CA GLU A 316 12.31 2.60 0.58
C GLU A 316 12.25 4.12 0.73
N GLN A 317 11.55 4.83 -0.17
CA GLN A 317 11.36 6.27 -0.04
C GLN A 317 10.57 6.65 1.22
N PHE A 318 9.58 5.85 1.57
CA PHE A 318 8.83 6.03 2.79
C PHE A 318 9.74 5.84 4.02
N MET A 319 10.52 4.75 4.07
CA MET A 319 11.46 4.46 5.15
C MET A 319 12.53 5.55 5.29
N ASP A 320 13.17 5.94 4.19
CA ASP A 320 14.23 6.96 4.21
C ASP A 320 13.74 8.27 4.83
N GLY A 321 12.50 8.70 4.52
CA GLY A 321 11.88 9.89 5.11
C GLY A 321 11.53 9.70 6.59
N PHE A 322 10.92 8.57 6.93
CA PHE A 322 10.51 8.22 8.29
C PHE A 322 11.69 8.14 9.25
N PHE A 323 12.77 7.49 8.83
CA PHE A 323 13.93 7.23 9.68
C PHE A 323 14.88 8.44 9.85
N LYS A 324 15.14 9.19 8.77
CA LYS A 324 15.98 10.40 8.83
C LYS A 324 15.31 11.53 9.59
N GLY A 325 13.97 11.61 9.53
CA GLY A 325 13.17 12.60 10.23
C GLY A 325 12.78 12.14 11.63
N ASP A 326 11.69 11.38 11.71
CA ASP A 326 10.95 11.11 12.95
C ASP A 326 11.68 10.19 13.94
N PHE A 327 12.66 9.41 13.46
CA PHE A 327 13.39 8.40 14.25
C PHE A 327 14.81 8.80 14.65
N GLY A 328 15.37 9.84 14.02
CA GLY A 328 16.74 10.31 14.30
C GLY A 328 17.84 9.28 14.01
N GLN A 329 17.59 8.27 13.18
CA GLN A 329 18.56 7.23 12.83
C GLN A 329 19.18 7.50 11.45
N TYR A 330 20.50 7.37 11.37
CA TYR A 330 21.26 7.56 10.14
C TYR A 330 21.55 6.20 9.49
N PHE A 331 20.82 5.91 8.41
CA PHE A 331 21.08 4.73 7.57
C PHE A 331 22.28 4.98 6.65
N THR A 332 22.95 3.89 6.27
CA THR A 332 24.01 3.93 5.27
C THR A 332 23.46 4.53 3.97
N PRO A 333 24.03 5.62 3.43
CA PRO A 333 23.57 6.22 2.19
C PRO A 333 23.55 5.22 1.03
N ARG A 334 22.47 5.17 0.24
CA ARG A 334 22.29 4.23 -0.89
C ARG A 334 23.46 4.21 -1.88
N PRO A 335 24.04 5.36 -2.29
CA PRO A 335 25.19 5.34 -3.19
C PRO A 335 26.40 4.57 -2.61
N ILE A 336 26.55 4.57 -1.29
CA ILE A 336 27.62 3.82 -0.60
C ILE A 336 27.28 2.34 -0.59
N ILE A 337 26.04 1.96 -0.24
CA ILE A 337 25.59 0.56 -0.28
C ILE A 337 25.77 -0.02 -1.68
N GLU A 338 25.26 0.67 -2.71
CA GLU A 338 25.33 0.26 -4.11
C GLU A 338 26.79 0.11 -4.58
N PHE A 339 27.65 1.05 -4.19
CA PHE A 339 29.08 1.00 -4.49
C PHE A 339 29.74 -0.24 -3.89
N CYS A 340 29.50 -0.52 -2.59
CA CYS A 340 30.05 -1.69 -1.92
C CYS A 340 29.58 -2.99 -2.55
N VAL A 341 28.27 -3.15 -2.80
CA VAL A 341 27.73 -4.37 -3.41
C VAL A 341 28.30 -4.59 -4.82
N LYS A 342 28.35 -3.54 -5.65
CA LYS A 342 28.93 -3.63 -7.00
C LYS A 342 30.41 -3.96 -7.01
N MET A 343 31.16 -3.52 -5.99
CA MET A 343 32.57 -3.86 -5.83
C MET A 343 32.74 -5.33 -5.46
N MET A 344 31.91 -5.83 -4.53
CA MET A 344 32.01 -7.19 -4.00
C MET A 344 31.46 -8.25 -4.96
N LYS A 345 30.50 -7.90 -5.82
CA LYS A 345 29.92 -8.78 -6.86
C LYS A 345 29.50 -10.14 -6.31
N PRO A 346 28.51 -10.19 -5.40
CA PRO A 346 28.07 -11.46 -4.80
C PRO A 346 27.61 -12.44 -5.87
N GLU A 347 27.89 -13.73 -5.67
CA GLU A 347 27.47 -14.83 -6.53
C GLU A 347 26.22 -15.53 -5.96
N GLN A 348 25.52 -16.30 -6.78
CA GLN A 348 24.19 -16.85 -6.45
C GLN A 348 24.21 -17.90 -5.33
N ASP A 349 25.35 -18.54 -5.11
CA ASP A 349 25.57 -19.58 -4.11
C ASP A 349 26.30 -19.07 -2.85
N TRP A 350 26.60 -17.77 -2.77
CA TRP A 350 27.28 -17.17 -1.63
C TRP A 350 26.34 -16.83 -0.49
N ASP A 351 26.69 -17.23 0.73
CA ASP A 351 26.01 -16.80 1.95
C ASP A 351 26.49 -15.38 2.36
N VAL A 352 25.60 -14.39 2.27
CA VAL A 352 25.86 -12.97 2.58
C VAL A 352 25.31 -12.61 3.97
N LEU A 353 26.15 -12.03 4.83
CA LEU A 353 25.79 -11.58 6.17
C LEU A 353 25.93 -10.07 6.35
N ASP A 354 24.92 -9.44 6.94
CA ASP A 354 25.03 -8.12 7.58
C ASP A 354 24.78 -8.24 9.11
N PRO A 355 25.83 -8.24 9.96
CA PRO A 355 25.70 -8.37 11.41
C PRO A 355 25.16 -7.10 12.10
N SER A 356 24.88 -6.02 11.37
CA SER A 356 24.23 -4.82 11.92
C SER A 356 23.30 -4.23 10.87
N CYS A 357 22.29 -5.02 10.47
CA CYS A 357 21.60 -4.80 9.21
C CYS A 357 20.65 -3.60 9.19
N GLY A 358 20.28 -3.05 10.34
CA GLY A 358 19.32 -1.95 10.43
C GLY A 358 18.03 -2.34 9.72
N SER A 359 17.62 -1.57 8.70
CA SER A 359 16.42 -1.82 7.88
C SER A 359 16.64 -2.80 6.72
N GLY A 360 17.80 -3.45 6.65
CA GLY A 360 18.16 -4.43 5.62
C GLY A 360 18.78 -3.85 4.34
N GLY A 361 19.32 -2.62 4.38
CA GLY A 361 19.79 -1.92 3.19
C GLY A 361 20.83 -2.68 2.36
N PHE A 362 21.85 -3.26 2.99
CA PHE A 362 22.86 -4.08 2.28
C PHE A 362 22.26 -5.36 1.71
N LEU A 363 21.42 -6.06 2.48
CA LEU A 363 20.78 -7.31 2.06
C LEU A 363 19.89 -7.10 0.83
N LEU A 364 19.09 -6.02 0.84
CA LEU A 364 18.27 -5.68 -0.32
C LEU A 364 19.08 -5.28 -1.55
N HIS A 365 20.19 -4.56 -1.38
CA HIS A 365 21.01 -4.20 -2.53
C HIS A 365 21.76 -5.41 -3.10
N ALA A 366 22.12 -6.39 -2.26
CA ALA A 366 22.62 -7.69 -2.72
C ALA A 366 21.55 -8.46 -3.50
N LEU A 367 20.31 -8.46 -3.01
CA LEU A 367 19.16 -9.03 -3.71
C LEU A 367 18.91 -8.35 -5.08
N ASP A 368 18.90 -7.02 -5.12
CA ASP A 368 18.70 -6.26 -6.35
C ASP A 368 19.84 -6.46 -7.34
N TYR A 369 21.07 -6.67 -6.86
CA TYR A 369 22.19 -7.08 -7.70
C TYR A 369 21.93 -8.45 -8.32
N MET A 370 21.49 -9.43 -7.53
CA MET A 370 21.18 -10.79 -7.98
C MET A 370 20.04 -10.81 -9.01
N ARG A 371 19.01 -9.98 -8.83
CA ARG A 371 17.92 -9.81 -9.82
C ARG A 371 18.40 -9.28 -11.15
N LYS A 372 19.27 -8.27 -11.14
CA LYS A 372 19.84 -7.71 -12.37
C LYS A 372 20.68 -8.77 -13.08
N GLN A 373 21.48 -9.52 -12.33
CA GLN A 373 22.28 -10.61 -12.85
C GLN A 373 21.41 -11.76 -13.40
N ALA A 374 20.26 -12.06 -12.79
CA ALA A 374 19.32 -13.06 -13.30
C ALA A 374 18.88 -12.76 -14.74
N GLY A 375 18.77 -11.47 -15.11
CA GLY A 375 18.45 -11.03 -16.46
C GLY A 375 19.54 -11.31 -17.50
N ASP A 376 20.77 -11.57 -17.07
CA ASP A 376 21.86 -11.99 -17.96
C ASP A 376 21.76 -13.48 -18.33
N TYR A 377 21.08 -14.29 -17.50
CA TYR A 377 20.93 -15.74 -17.68
C TYR A 377 19.56 -16.14 -18.23
N TYR A 378 18.50 -15.44 -17.82
CA TYR A 378 17.12 -15.82 -18.09
C TYR A 378 16.29 -14.63 -18.52
N GLU A 379 15.28 -14.90 -19.37
CA GLU A 379 14.32 -13.88 -19.76
C GLU A 379 13.45 -13.48 -18.55
N LYS A 380 13.26 -12.16 -18.35
CA LYS A 380 12.44 -11.64 -17.26
C LYS A 380 11.03 -12.21 -17.30
N GLY A 381 10.54 -12.66 -16.15
CA GLY A 381 9.20 -13.22 -15.99
C GLY A 381 9.12 -14.74 -16.23
N THR A 382 10.23 -15.39 -16.62
CA THR A 382 10.31 -16.85 -16.63
C THR A 382 10.42 -17.40 -15.20
N VAL A 383 10.04 -18.68 -15.03
CA VAL A 383 10.19 -19.39 -13.75
C VAL A 383 11.66 -19.47 -13.35
N ASP A 384 12.57 -19.67 -14.30
CA ASP A 384 14.01 -19.75 -14.02
C ASP A 384 14.58 -18.40 -13.58
N TYR A 385 14.16 -17.29 -14.21
CA TYR A 385 14.48 -15.94 -13.73
C TYR A 385 14.04 -15.74 -12.29
N PHE A 386 12.80 -16.12 -11.97
CA PHE A 386 12.26 -16.01 -10.61
C PHE A 386 13.06 -16.85 -9.61
N ASN A 387 13.24 -18.14 -9.89
CA ASN A 387 13.95 -19.06 -8.99
C ASN A 387 15.39 -18.61 -8.72
N TYR A 388 16.09 -18.09 -9.74
CA TYR A 388 17.49 -17.67 -9.60
C TYR A 388 17.71 -16.66 -8.47
N TRP A 389 16.94 -15.56 -8.47
CA TRP A 389 17.08 -14.53 -7.44
C TRP A 389 16.28 -14.86 -6.17
N HIS A 390 15.16 -15.57 -6.28
CA HIS A 390 14.32 -15.92 -5.13
C HIS A 390 14.99 -16.96 -4.24
N ASP A 391 15.69 -17.95 -4.81
CA ASP A 391 16.47 -18.90 -4.01
C ASP A 391 17.62 -18.20 -3.25
N PHE A 392 18.29 -17.24 -3.89
CA PHE A 392 19.31 -16.40 -3.25
C PHE A 392 18.71 -15.63 -2.07
N ALA A 393 17.60 -14.94 -2.30
CA ALA A 393 16.92 -14.19 -1.26
C ALA A 393 16.51 -15.09 -0.07
N ALA A 394 15.81 -16.19 -0.33
CA ALA A 394 15.28 -17.11 0.67
C ALA A 394 16.34 -17.80 1.53
N LYS A 395 17.51 -18.14 0.94
CA LYS A 395 18.48 -19.07 1.55
C LYS A 395 19.82 -18.44 1.90
N HIS A 396 20.21 -17.38 1.21
CA HIS A 396 21.59 -16.91 1.19
C HIS A 396 21.78 -15.49 1.77
N LEU A 397 20.72 -14.78 2.13
CA LEU A 397 20.82 -13.48 2.81
C LEU A 397 20.60 -13.63 4.31
N PHE A 398 21.51 -13.09 5.13
CA PHE A 398 21.47 -13.17 6.59
C PHE A 398 21.66 -11.81 7.24
N GLY A 399 20.87 -11.52 8.28
CA GLY A 399 20.91 -10.24 8.98
C GLY A 399 20.85 -10.38 10.49
N ILE A 400 21.56 -9.52 11.21
CA ILE A 400 21.45 -9.39 12.67
C ILE A 400 21.18 -7.93 13.00
N GLU A 401 20.16 -7.68 13.82
CA GLU A 401 19.85 -6.34 14.33
C GLU A 401 19.48 -6.42 15.82
N ILE A 402 20.15 -5.62 16.65
CA ILE A 402 20.00 -5.69 18.11
C ILE A 402 18.64 -5.17 18.58
N ASN A 403 18.01 -4.27 17.82
CA ASN A 403 16.72 -3.71 18.17
C ASN A 403 15.57 -4.51 17.52
N ASP A 404 14.71 -5.10 18.34
CA ASP A 404 13.55 -5.90 17.90
C ASP A 404 12.61 -5.15 16.92
N GLU A 405 12.39 -3.85 17.12
CA GLU A 405 11.53 -3.06 16.24
C GLU A 405 12.17 -2.88 14.86
N ILE A 406 13.47 -2.56 14.82
CA ILE A 406 14.21 -2.34 13.57
C ILE A 406 14.40 -3.67 12.83
N ALA A 407 14.71 -4.76 13.55
CA ALA A 407 14.79 -6.10 12.98
C ALA A 407 13.47 -6.50 12.30
N ARG A 408 12.32 -6.17 12.89
CA ARG A 408 11.01 -6.36 12.27
C ARG A 408 10.86 -5.51 11.00
N VAL A 409 11.31 -4.26 11.02
CA VAL A 409 11.32 -3.42 9.81
C VAL A 409 12.14 -4.06 8.70
N ALA A 410 13.34 -4.56 8.98
CA ALA A 410 14.15 -5.29 8.00
C ALA A 410 13.42 -6.51 7.45
N LYS A 411 12.86 -7.37 8.32
CA LYS A 411 12.06 -8.53 7.89
C LYS A 411 10.92 -8.13 6.97
N MET A 412 10.16 -7.10 7.35
CA MET A 412 9.04 -6.58 6.57
C MET A 412 9.51 -6.02 5.22
N ASN A 413 10.65 -5.32 5.20
CA ASN A 413 11.23 -4.78 3.99
C ASN A 413 11.66 -5.90 3.02
N MET A 414 12.27 -6.98 3.53
CA MET A 414 12.60 -8.18 2.75
C MET A 414 11.34 -8.86 2.19
N ILE A 415 10.26 -8.97 2.97
CA ILE A 415 8.98 -9.56 2.52
C ILE A 415 8.36 -8.75 1.37
N VAL A 416 8.35 -7.43 1.48
CA VAL A 416 7.80 -6.55 0.43
C VAL A 416 8.55 -6.73 -0.89
N HIS A 417 9.85 -6.98 -0.79
CA HIS A 417 10.71 -7.32 -1.91
C HIS A 417 10.69 -8.82 -2.23
N ASP A 418 9.63 -9.56 -1.92
CA ASP A 418 9.46 -10.97 -2.33
C ASP A 418 10.62 -11.91 -1.91
N ASP A 419 11.10 -11.68 -0.67
CA ASP A 419 11.72 -12.60 0.31
C ASP A 419 13.21 -12.42 0.73
N GLY A 420 13.64 -13.25 1.69
CA GLY A 420 14.89 -13.19 2.48
C GLY A 420 14.73 -12.81 3.96
N HIS A 421 13.49 -12.77 4.45
CA HIS A 421 13.16 -12.32 5.81
C HIS A 421 13.42 -13.37 6.90
N THR A 422 13.47 -14.65 6.54
CA THR A 422 13.61 -15.80 7.47
C THR A 422 14.97 -15.86 8.16
N ASN A 423 15.98 -15.24 7.55
CA ASN A 423 17.37 -15.26 8.00
C ASN A 423 17.81 -13.96 8.68
N VAL A 424 16.85 -13.09 9.02
CA VAL A 424 17.09 -11.90 9.85
C VAL A 424 16.73 -12.24 11.29
N ILE A 425 17.63 -12.04 12.24
CA ILE A 425 17.37 -12.28 13.68
C ILE A 425 17.49 -10.99 14.47
N SER A 426 16.67 -10.86 15.52
CA SER A 426 16.92 -9.82 16.52
C SER A 426 17.83 -10.36 17.61
N HIS A 427 19.11 -9.98 17.55
CA HIS A 427 20.11 -10.50 18.46
C HIS A 427 21.30 -9.54 18.57
N ASP A 428 22.11 -9.72 19.61
CA ASP A 428 23.38 -9.04 19.74
C ASP A 428 24.44 -9.76 18.89
N ALA A 429 24.92 -9.11 17.83
CA ALA A 429 25.89 -9.70 16.90
C ALA A 429 27.28 -9.96 17.50
N LEU A 430 27.55 -9.50 18.73
CA LEU A 430 28.78 -9.77 19.46
C LEU A 430 28.66 -10.96 20.43
N GLU A 431 27.46 -11.56 20.59
CA GLU A 431 27.30 -12.80 21.33
C GLU A 431 27.88 -14.01 20.58
N SER A 432 27.88 -15.19 21.20
CA SER A 432 28.41 -16.40 20.55
C SER A 432 27.55 -16.84 19.38
N ILE A 433 28.20 -17.38 18.35
CA ILE A 433 27.53 -17.96 17.18
C ILE A 433 26.57 -19.10 17.57
N GLU A 434 26.85 -19.83 18.66
CA GLU A 434 25.96 -20.86 19.21
C GLU A 434 24.61 -20.27 19.65
N LYS A 435 24.60 -19.11 20.31
CA LYS A 435 23.35 -18.44 20.70
C LYS A 435 22.57 -17.93 19.48
N MET A 436 23.26 -17.48 18.44
CA MET A 436 22.62 -17.11 17.17
C MET A 436 22.04 -18.34 16.48
N HIS A 437 22.75 -19.47 16.51
CA HIS A 437 22.32 -20.75 15.96
C HIS A 437 21.02 -21.26 16.60
N ASP A 438 20.85 -21.05 17.91
CA ASP A 438 19.63 -21.38 18.64
C ASP A 438 18.40 -20.62 18.11
N HIS A 439 18.60 -19.40 17.60
CA HIS A 439 17.53 -18.61 16.97
C HIS A 439 17.29 -19.04 15.54
N ASN A 440 18.37 -19.21 14.76
CA ASN A 440 18.28 -19.70 13.40
C ASN A 440 19.51 -20.54 13.07
N ARG A 441 19.30 -21.82 12.72
CA ARG A 441 20.36 -22.78 12.37
C ARG A 441 21.21 -22.34 11.18
N GLY A 442 20.69 -21.37 10.43
CA GLY A 442 21.37 -20.46 9.51
C GLY A 442 22.73 -19.99 10.01
N PHE A 443 22.82 -19.55 11.26
CA PHE A 443 24.05 -18.97 11.80
C PHE A 443 24.99 -20.07 12.28
N ALA A 444 26.09 -20.27 11.57
CA ALA A 444 27.11 -21.27 11.90
C ALA A 444 28.52 -20.76 11.57
N GLU A 445 29.53 -21.31 12.26
CA GLU A 445 30.93 -20.97 11.97
C GLU A 445 31.31 -21.39 10.54
N ASN A 446 32.19 -20.60 9.91
CA ASN A 446 32.72 -20.85 8.56
C ASN A 446 31.65 -21.00 7.47
N ARG A 447 30.49 -20.38 7.66
CA ARG A 447 29.39 -20.42 6.69
C ARG A 447 29.40 -19.31 5.67
N PHE A 448 29.65 -18.07 6.11
CA PHE A 448 29.39 -16.88 5.28
C PHE A 448 30.57 -16.56 4.36
N ASP A 449 30.28 -16.35 3.08
CA ASP A 449 31.26 -16.01 2.04
C ASP A 449 31.50 -14.49 1.96
N LEU A 450 30.47 -13.69 2.27
CA LEU A 450 30.53 -12.24 2.16
C LEU A 450 29.91 -11.57 3.39
N ILE A 451 30.64 -10.63 3.98
CA ILE A 451 30.12 -9.73 5.02
C ILE A 451 30.05 -8.32 4.47
N LEU A 452 28.85 -7.74 4.45
CA LEU A 452 28.58 -6.36 4.05
C LEU A 452 27.88 -5.65 5.20
N THR A 453 28.52 -4.64 5.80
CA THR A 453 27.99 -4.07 7.03
C THR A 453 28.46 -2.65 7.30
N ASN A 454 27.65 -1.92 8.08
CA ASN A 454 27.98 -0.61 8.61
C ASN A 454 27.65 -0.56 10.12
N PRO A 455 28.57 -1.02 10.98
CA PRO A 455 28.32 -1.13 12.41
C PRO A 455 28.19 0.24 13.08
N PRO A 456 27.53 0.33 14.25
CA PRO A 456 27.36 1.58 14.97
C PRO A 456 28.71 2.19 15.38
N PHE A 457 28.91 3.48 15.08
CA PHE A 457 30.10 4.23 15.48
C PHE A 457 29.93 4.84 16.88
N GLY A 458 30.90 4.62 17.76
CA GLY A 458 31.03 5.40 19.00
C GLY A 458 30.04 5.06 20.12
N ALA A 459 29.38 3.91 20.08
CA ALA A 459 28.60 3.42 21.21
C ALA A 459 29.54 3.04 22.38
N THR A 460 29.36 3.65 23.54
CA THR A 460 30.07 3.26 24.76
C THR A 460 29.33 2.08 25.39
N ILE A 461 29.98 0.92 25.42
CA ILE A 461 29.41 -0.29 26.01
C ILE A 461 29.96 -0.47 27.42
N ASN A 462 29.09 -0.68 28.39
CA ASN A 462 29.50 -1.03 29.75
C ASN A 462 30.00 -2.47 29.79
N LEU A 463 31.31 -2.68 29.98
CA LEU A 463 31.91 -4.02 30.05
C LEU A 463 31.30 -4.92 31.13
N ALA A 464 30.77 -4.35 32.21
CA ALA A 464 30.10 -5.14 33.26
C ALA A 464 28.79 -5.79 32.76
N GLU A 465 28.13 -5.18 31.78
CA GLU A 465 26.88 -5.69 31.21
C GLU A 465 27.14 -6.69 30.07
N LYS A 466 28.30 -6.60 29.40
CA LYS A 466 28.65 -7.41 28.23
C LYS A 466 30.00 -8.13 28.41
N PRO A 467 30.09 -9.16 29.28
CA PRO A 467 31.34 -9.81 29.63
C PRO A 467 32.00 -10.56 28.47
N TYR A 468 31.23 -10.95 27.45
CA TYR A 468 31.73 -11.62 26.24
C TYR A 468 32.68 -10.73 25.42
N LEU A 469 32.72 -9.41 25.63
CA LEU A 469 33.71 -8.55 24.96
C LEU A 469 35.16 -8.96 25.24
N THR A 470 35.41 -9.61 26.39
CA THR A 470 36.73 -10.15 26.75
C THR A 470 37.14 -11.39 25.96
N THR A 471 36.25 -11.98 25.15
CA THR A 471 36.61 -13.08 24.23
C THR A 471 37.19 -12.54 22.92
N PHE A 472 36.90 -11.28 22.56
CA PHE A 472 37.37 -10.67 21.33
C PHE A 472 38.77 -10.07 21.48
N GLU A 473 39.58 -10.18 20.43
CA GLU A 473 40.91 -9.56 20.41
C GLU A 473 40.85 -8.04 20.56
N LEU A 474 39.91 -7.38 19.87
CA LEU A 474 39.70 -5.94 19.94
C LEU A 474 39.11 -5.45 21.28
N GLY A 475 38.58 -6.36 22.10
CA GLY A 475 38.15 -6.09 23.47
C GLY A 475 39.33 -5.81 24.43
N HIS A 476 40.57 -5.98 23.96
CA HIS A 476 41.77 -5.74 24.75
C HIS A 476 42.58 -4.53 24.25
N ALA A 477 43.16 -3.79 25.19
CA ALA A 477 44.28 -2.89 24.96
C ALA A 477 45.58 -3.64 25.26
N ILE A 478 46.62 -3.36 24.47
CA ILE A 478 47.97 -3.84 24.74
C ILE A 478 48.70 -2.71 25.47
N ASP A 479 49.16 -2.98 26.68
CA ASP A 479 49.97 -1.98 27.40
C ASP A 479 51.39 -1.88 26.83
N ALA A 480 52.15 -0.87 27.25
CA ALA A 480 53.52 -0.64 26.78
C ALA A 480 54.50 -1.82 27.02
N LYS A 481 54.09 -2.83 27.80
CA LYS A 481 54.86 -4.06 28.08
C LYS A 481 54.35 -5.27 27.29
N GLY A 482 53.44 -5.08 26.34
CA GLY A 482 52.87 -6.15 25.53
C GLY A 482 51.78 -6.96 26.23
N LYS A 483 51.32 -6.55 27.42
CA LYS A 483 50.31 -7.31 28.17
C LYS A 483 48.90 -6.89 27.73
N LYS A 484 48.08 -7.87 27.32
CA LYS A 484 46.65 -7.67 27.04
C LYS A 484 45.92 -7.33 28.34
N LYS A 485 45.17 -6.22 28.34
CA LYS A 485 44.24 -5.81 29.40
C LYS A 485 42.90 -5.51 28.74
N PRO A 486 41.75 -5.76 29.38
CA PRO A 486 40.47 -5.32 28.84
C PRO A 486 40.50 -3.81 28.54
N ARG A 487 39.96 -3.40 27.39
CA ARG A 487 39.73 -1.97 27.12
C ARG A 487 38.77 -1.44 28.17
N LYS A 488 38.97 -0.19 28.59
CA LYS A 488 38.10 0.50 29.55
C LYS A 488 36.91 1.12 28.86
#